data_AF-A0A438I2Z6-F1
#
_entry.id   AF-A0A438I2Z6-F1
#
_cell.length_a   1.000
_cell.length_b   1.000
_cell.length_c   1.000
_cell.angle_alpha   90.00
_cell.angle_beta   90.00
_cell.angle_gamma   90.00
#
_symmetry.space_group_name_H-M   'P 1'
#
loop_
_entity.id
_entity.type
_entity.pdbx_description
1 polymer ?
#
loop_
_entity_poly.entity_id
_entity_poly.type
_entity_poly.pdbx_seq_one_letter_code
_entity_poly.pdbx_strand_id
1 'polypeptide(L)'
;MAPIKFSHVPHFCSLQRSLLALALLTLLAFTYVSFTFLRSSSTDLSPNPPKVAVIGDLVESSEIYQSPGKNVDEFSEIYHLPDLFRLNYAEMEKKFKVFVYPDGDPNTYYQTPRKLTGKYASEGYFFQNIRESQFRTDDPDQAHLFFIPISCHKMRGKV
;
A
#
# COMPACT_ATOMS: atom_id res chain seq x y z
N MET A 1 6.82 -42.76 74.02
CA MET A 1 5.63 -42.15 73.39
C MET A 1 5.87 -40.65 73.29
N ALA A 2 6.19 -40.14 72.11
CA ALA A 2 6.31 -38.70 71.83
C ALA A 2 5.61 -38.43 70.49
N PRO A 3 4.82 -37.34 70.36
CA PRO A 3 3.94 -37.15 69.21
C PRO A 3 4.67 -36.52 68.02
N ILE A 4 4.32 -36.99 66.83
CA ILE A 4 4.75 -36.41 65.55
C ILE A 4 3.99 -35.08 65.37
N LYS A 5 4.72 -33.96 65.36
CA LYS A 5 4.17 -32.65 64.96
C LYS A 5 4.17 -32.56 63.43
N PHE A 6 2.99 -32.65 62.83
CA PHE A 6 2.78 -32.25 61.44
C PHE A 6 2.75 -30.72 61.36
N SER A 7 3.82 -30.12 60.85
CA SER A 7 3.85 -28.70 60.49
C SER A 7 3.15 -28.51 59.15
N HIS A 8 1.97 -27.90 59.18
CA HIS A 8 1.20 -27.51 58.00
C HIS A 8 1.96 -26.39 57.26
N VAL A 9 2.47 -26.69 56.08
CA VAL A 9 3.07 -25.69 55.18
C VAL A 9 1.93 -24.91 54.52
N PRO A 10 1.92 -23.56 54.50
CA PRO A 10 0.79 -22.81 54.00
C PRO A 10 0.75 -22.85 52.47
N HIS A 11 -0.33 -23.40 51.91
CA HIS A 11 -0.62 -23.46 50.46
C HIS A 11 -0.71 -22.08 49.78
N PHE A 12 -0.73 -20.99 50.56
CA PHE A 12 -0.85 -19.61 50.08
C PHE A 12 0.37 -19.13 49.26
N CYS A 13 1.58 -19.61 49.55
CA CYS A 13 2.80 -19.24 48.82
C CYS A 13 2.87 -19.83 47.40
N SER A 14 2.19 -20.95 47.16
CA SER A 14 2.13 -21.61 45.84
C SER A 14 1.15 -20.89 44.91
N LEU A 15 0.01 -20.47 45.43
CA LEU A 15 -1.02 -19.71 44.70
C LEU A 15 -0.51 -18.35 44.22
N GLN A 16 0.14 -17.56 45.09
CA GLN A 16 0.69 -16.27 44.68
C GLN A 16 1.79 -16.39 43.62
N ARG A 17 2.66 -17.41 43.73
CA ARG A 17 3.70 -17.69 42.72
C ARG A 17 3.09 -18.18 41.40
N SER A 18 2.03 -18.98 41.46
CA SER A 18 1.27 -19.43 40.28
C SER A 18 0.57 -18.26 39.59
N LEU A 19 -0.07 -17.37 40.36
CA LEU A 19 -0.77 -16.20 39.84
C LEU A 19 0.21 -15.19 39.21
N LEU A 20 1.38 -15.00 39.82
CA LEU A 20 2.46 -14.19 39.26
C LEU A 20 3.03 -14.80 37.97
N ALA A 21 3.23 -16.11 37.92
CA ALA A 21 3.67 -16.80 36.70
C ALA A 21 2.63 -16.70 35.58
N LEU A 22 1.33 -16.86 35.90
CA LEU A 22 0.25 -16.68 34.94
C LEU A 22 0.21 -15.24 34.40
N ALA A 23 0.35 -14.24 35.27
CA ALA A 23 0.38 -12.84 34.88
C ALA A 23 1.57 -12.53 33.94
N LEU A 24 2.77 -13.04 34.25
CA LEU A 24 3.95 -12.88 33.39
C LEU A 24 3.76 -13.57 32.03
N LEU A 25 3.18 -14.77 32.01
CA LEU A 25 2.90 -15.49 30.76
C LEU A 25 1.88 -14.73 29.91
N THR A 26 0.82 -14.19 30.52
CA THR A 26 -0.17 -13.37 29.79
C THR A 26 0.42 -12.06 29.29
N LEU A 27 1.30 -11.42 30.06
CA LEU A 27 1.96 -10.19 29.64
C LEU A 27 2.91 -10.46 28.48
N LEU A 28 3.71 -11.53 28.54
CA LEU A 28 4.60 -11.95 27.44
C LEU A 28 3.81 -12.37 26.20
N ALA A 29 2.69 -13.07 26.36
CA ALA A 29 1.82 -13.43 25.25
C ALA A 29 1.19 -12.17 24.64
N PHE A 30 0.67 -11.25 25.46
CA PHE A 30 0.08 -10.00 24.98
C PHE A 30 1.11 -9.09 24.32
N THR A 31 2.32 -8.97 24.85
CA THR A 31 3.40 -8.20 24.22
C THR A 31 3.87 -8.87 22.94
N TYR A 32 4.00 -10.19 22.90
CA TYR A 32 4.34 -10.93 21.68
C TYR A 32 3.25 -10.76 20.61
N VAL A 33 1.98 -10.89 20.99
CA VAL A 33 0.82 -10.67 20.10
C VAL A 33 0.77 -9.21 19.65
N SER A 34 0.98 -8.24 20.54
CA SER A 34 1.00 -6.82 20.19
C SER A 34 2.17 -6.49 19.26
N PHE A 35 3.35 -7.08 19.48
CA PHE A 35 4.54 -6.86 18.65
C PHE A 35 4.39 -7.56 17.29
N THR A 36 3.76 -8.74 17.25
CA THR A 36 3.39 -9.40 16.00
C THR A 36 2.31 -8.61 15.26
N PHE A 37 1.29 -8.07 15.94
CA PHE A 37 0.29 -7.17 15.34
C PHE A 37 0.90 -5.85 14.85
N LEU A 38 1.82 -5.22 15.58
CA LEU A 38 2.56 -4.02 15.12
C LEU A 38 3.44 -4.34 13.91
N ARG A 39 4.06 -5.53 13.88
CA ARG A 39 4.78 -6.04 12.71
C ARG A 39 3.82 -6.35 11.55
N SER A 40 2.60 -6.79 11.82
CA SER A 40 1.52 -6.99 10.84
C SER A 40 0.97 -5.68 10.29
N SER A 41 0.74 -4.65 11.11
CA SER A 41 0.28 -3.33 10.65
C SER A 41 1.37 -2.58 9.87
N SER A 42 2.64 -2.90 10.13
CA SER A 42 3.77 -2.42 9.31
C SER A 42 3.91 -3.22 8.00
N THR A 43 3.13 -4.29 7.79
CA THR A 43 3.18 -5.16 6.61
C THR A 43 1.88 -5.24 5.81
N ASP A 44 0.89 -4.38 6.08
CA ASP A 44 -0.37 -4.30 5.30
C ASP A 44 -0.50 -3.03 4.45
N LEU A 45 0.64 -2.41 4.10
CA LEU A 45 0.85 -2.01 2.71
C LEU A 45 1.41 -3.26 2.02
N SER A 46 0.62 -3.84 1.11
CA SER A 46 0.85 -5.07 0.32
C SER A 46 2.34 -5.46 0.04
N PRO A 47 2.66 -6.77 0.05
CA PRO A 47 3.72 -7.32 0.89
C PRO A 47 5.02 -7.61 0.11
N ASN A 48 6.16 -7.28 0.76
CA ASN A 48 7.54 -7.45 0.28
C ASN A 48 7.98 -6.43 -0.80
N PRO A 49 8.93 -5.53 -0.49
CA PRO A 49 10.10 -5.50 -1.35
C PRO A 49 10.72 -6.91 -1.28
N PRO A 50 11.14 -7.53 -2.40
CA PRO A 50 11.96 -8.72 -2.31
C PRO A 50 13.06 -8.44 -1.29
N LYS A 51 13.12 -9.32 -0.28
CA LYS A 51 13.99 -9.33 0.90
C LYS A 51 15.17 -8.37 0.78
N VAL A 52 15.53 -7.68 1.85
CA VAL A 52 16.77 -6.89 2.01
C VAL A 52 18.08 -7.67 1.65
N ALA A 53 18.01 -8.96 1.31
CA ALA A 53 19.07 -9.71 0.61
C ALA A 53 19.18 -9.42 -0.92
N VAL A 54 18.10 -8.99 -1.57
CA VAL A 54 18.01 -8.68 -3.01
C VAL A 54 18.52 -7.27 -3.32
N ILE A 55 18.48 -6.34 -2.35
CA ILE A 55 19.15 -5.03 -2.50
C ILE A 55 20.67 -5.21 -2.52
N GLY A 56 21.23 -6.17 -1.77
CA GLY A 56 22.65 -6.53 -1.85
C GLY A 56 23.06 -7.03 -3.23
N ASP A 57 22.26 -7.91 -3.84
CA ASP A 57 22.56 -8.50 -5.16
C ASP A 57 22.18 -7.62 -6.37
N LEU A 58 21.13 -6.78 -6.25
CA LEU A 58 20.70 -5.89 -7.35
C LEU A 58 21.53 -4.60 -7.43
N VAL A 59 22.11 -4.15 -6.32
CA VAL A 59 23.06 -3.02 -6.32
C VAL A 59 24.32 -3.35 -7.12
N GLU A 60 24.64 -4.64 -7.30
CA GLU A 60 25.79 -5.07 -8.10
C GLU A 60 25.46 -5.30 -9.60
N SER A 61 24.17 -5.29 -9.98
CA SER A 61 23.74 -5.61 -11.35
C SER A 61 23.16 -4.44 -12.16
N SER A 62 23.04 -3.24 -11.59
CA SER A 62 22.57 -2.05 -12.32
C SER A 62 23.68 -1.05 -12.62
N GLU A 63 24.72 -1.51 -13.32
CA GLU A 63 25.33 -0.63 -14.31
C GLU A 63 24.36 -0.50 -15.50
N ILE A 64 24.34 0.67 -16.13
CA ILE A 64 23.57 0.99 -17.35
C ILE A 64 22.11 1.39 -17.10
N TYR A 65 21.91 2.59 -16.55
CA TYR A 65 21.30 3.74 -17.27
C TYR A 65 21.70 5.02 -16.51
N GLN A 66 23.01 5.25 -16.39
CA GLN A 66 23.50 6.59 -16.09
C GLN A 66 23.15 7.46 -17.30
N SER A 67 22.04 8.20 -17.22
CA SER A 67 21.90 9.38 -18.08
C SER A 67 23.03 10.32 -17.68
N PRO A 68 23.98 10.65 -18.57
CA PRO A 68 25.12 11.47 -18.20
C PRO A 68 24.61 12.89 -17.93
N GLY A 69 24.67 13.33 -16.67
CA GLY A 69 24.57 14.75 -16.33
C GLY A 69 23.37 15.24 -15.50
N LYS A 70 22.58 14.38 -14.84
CA LYS A 70 21.62 14.87 -13.82
C LYS A 70 22.19 14.71 -12.42
N ASN A 71 22.37 15.82 -11.71
CA ASN A 71 22.84 15.86 -10.33
C ASN A 71 21.94 14.95 -9.49
N VAL A 72 22.52 13.87 -8.95
CA VAL A 72 21.85 12.92 -8.06
C VAL A 72 21.28 13.62 -6.82
N ASP A 73 21.83 14.78 -6.47
CA ASP A 73 21.38 15.64 -5.36
C ASP A 73 20.01 16.32 -5.59
N GLU A 74 19.54 16.51 -6.82
CA GLU A 74 18.34 17.34 -7.06
C GLU A 74 17.02 16.65 -6.61
N PHE A 75 17.04 15.32 -6.47
CA PHE A 75 15.86 14.54 -6.09
C PHE A 75 15.96 13.92 -4.69
N SER A 76 17.10 14.07 -4.01
CA SER A 76 17.34 13.50 -2.68
C SER A 76 16.49 14.18 -1.61
N GLU A 77 16.18 15.47 -1.77
CA GLU A 77 15.32 16.23 -0.85
C GLU A 77 13.82 15.96 -1.04
N ILE A 78 13.40 15.53 -2.25
CA ILE A 78 11.98 15.39 -2.60
C ILE A 78 11.43 14.03 -2.16
N TYR A 79 12.23 12.97 -2.29
CA TYR A 79 11.82 11.61 -2.00
C TYR A 79 12.61 11.02 -0.84
N HIS A 80 11.93 10.35 0.09
CA HIS A 80 12.61 9.66 1.20
C HIS A 80 13.68 8.65 0.72
N LEU A 81 13.39 7.95 -0.38
CA LEU A 81 14.28 6.96 -1.01
C LEU A 81 14.12 7.04 -2.54
N PRO A 82 14.91 7.87 -3.24
CA PRO A 82 14.76 8.11 -4.68
C PRO A 82 14.89 6.85 -5.54
N ASP A 83 15.87 5.98 -5.24
CA ASP A 83 16.10 4.75 -6.00
C ASP A 83 14.95 3.76 -5.85
N LEU A 84 14.44 3.58 -4.63
CA LEU A 84 13.29 2.72 -4.37
C LEU A 84 12.03 3.24 -5.05
N PHE A 85 11.79 4.56 -4.98
CA PHE A 85 10.67 5.18 -5.68
C PHE A 85 10.77 4.93 -7.19
N ARG A 86 11.94 5.14 -7.80
CA ARG A 86 12.16 4.91 -9.22
C ARG A 86 11.86 3.46 -9.64
N LEU A 87 12.33 2.49 -8.85
CA LEU A 87 12.08 1.07 -9.10
C LEU A 87 10.59 0.72 -8.97
N ASN A 88 9.95 1.14 -7.88
CA ASN A 88 8.52 0.90 -7.65
C ASN A 88 7.64 1.58 -8.70
N TYR A 89 8.00 2.81 -9.11
CA TYR A 89 7.29 3.54 -10.13
C TYR A 89 7.40 2.85 -11.50
N ALA A 90 8.59 2.37 -11.87
CA ALA A 90 8.77 1.62 -13.12
C ALA A 90 8.02 0.27 -13.12
N GLU A 91 7.87 -0.38 -11.96
CA GLU A 91 7.05 -1.59 -11.82
C GLU A 91 5.55 -1.26 -11.92
N MET A 92 5.12 -0.20 -11.23
CA MET A 92 3.75 0.32 -11.30
C MET A 92 3.38 0.64 -12.74
N GLU A 93 4.25 1.30 -13.50
CA GLU A 93 3.94 1.67 -14.88
C GLU A 93 3.65 0.47 -15.79
N LYS A 94 4.31 -0.67 -15.53
CA LYS A 94 4.13 -1.91 -16.29
C LYS A 94 2.84 -2.64 -15.90
N LYS A 95 2.57 -2.73 -14.59
CA LYS A 95 1.50 -3.56 -14.04
C LYS A 95 0.17 -2.84 -13.91
N PHE A 96 0.18 -1.55 -13.62
CA PHE A 96 -1.03 -0.80 -13.33
C PHE A 96 -1.93 -0.68 -14.56
N LYS A 97 -3.19 -1.08 -14.39
CA LYS A 97 -4.20 -1.09 -15.46
C LYS A 97 -5.52 -0.48 -14.97
N VAL A 98 -6.11 0.34 -15.83
CA VAL A 98 -7.38 1.03 -15.63
C VAL A 98 -8.32 0.61 -16.75
N PHE A 99 -9.42 -0.05 -16.39
CA PHE A 99 -10.48 -0.33 -17.35
C PHE A 99 -11.37 0.90 -17.47
N VAL A 100 -11.44 1.45 -18.68
CA VAL A 100 -12.31 2.58 -18.97
C VAL A 100 -13.60 2.01 -19.53
N TYR A 101 -14.72 2.27 -18.86
CA TYR A 101 -16.01 1.87 -19.37
C TYR A 101 -16.21 2.47 -20.78
N PRO A 102 -16.55 1.64 -21.79
CA PRO A 102 -16.77 2.13 -23.12
C PRO A 102 -17.88 3.19 -23.07
N ASP A 103 -17.66 4.30 -23.76
CA ASP A 103 -18.57 5.44 -23.79
C ASP A 103 -20.00 4.94 -24.05
N GLY A 104 -20.88 5.09 -23.04
CA GLY A 104 -22.29 4.74 -23.17
C GLY A 104 -22.99 5.63 -24.21
N ASP A 105 -24.27 5.33 -24.51
CA ASP A 105 -25.10 5.97 -25.54
C ASP A 105 -24.71 7.45 -25.77
N PRO A 106 -24.45 7.88 -27.03
CA PRO A 106 -24.08 9.26 -27.35
C PRO A 106 -25.04 10.33 -26.82
N ASN A 107 -26.26 9.99 -26.38
CA ASN A 107 -27.20 10.90 -25.72
C ASN A 107 -26.98 11.08 -24.20
N THR A 108 -26.05 10.33 -23.61
CA THR A 108 -25.77 10.28 -22.16
C THR A 108 -24.60 11.17 -21.73
N TYR A 109 -24.33 11.22 -20.42
CA TYR A 109 -23.26 12.01 -19.79
C TYR A 109 -21.84 11.47 -20.02
N TYR A 110 -21.71 10.34 -20.71
CA TYR A 110 -20.45 9.61 -20.98
C TYR A 110 -19.62 10.22 -22.12
N GLN A 111 -19.74 11.52 -22.36
CA GLN A 111 -18.97 12.18 -23.41
C GLN A 111 -17.72 12.82 -22.84
N THR A 112 -16.56 12.47 -23.40
CA THR A 112 -15.35 13.27 -23.23
C THR A 112 -15.61 14.70 -23.67
N PRO A 113 -15.26 15.71 -22.86
CA PRO A 113 -15.31 17.10 -23.27
C PRO A 113 -14.52 17.28 -24.58
N ARG A 114 -15.22 17.55 -25.70
CA ARG A 114 -14.57 17.77 -27.02
C ARG A 114 -13.71 19.04 -27.06
N LYS A 115 -13.84 19.92 -26.08
CA LYS A 115 -13.12 21.19 -26.00
C LYS A 115 -12.35 21.25 -24.68
N LEU A 116 -11.02 21.21 -24.77
CA LEU A 116 -10.09 21.38 -23.65
C LEU A 116 -9.94 22.87 -23.28
N THR A 117 -11.06 23.61 -23.19
CA THR A 117 -11.03 25.07 -22.97
C THR A 117 -11.92 25.46 -21.80
N GLY A 118 -11.58 26.59 -21.17
CA GLY A 118 -12.35 27.14 -20.03
C GLY A 118 -12.13 26.39 -18.72
N LYS A 119 -13.04 26.63 -17.76
CA LYS A 119 -12.89 26.17 -16.36
C LYS A 119 -13.00 24.65 -16.14
N TYR A 120 -13.37 23.88 -17.16
CA TYR A 120 -13.45 22.41 -17.12
C TYR A 120 -12.34 21.74 -17.95
N ALA A 121 -11.31 22.48 -18.35
CA ALA A 121 -10.21 21.94 -19.15
C ALA A 121 -9.49 20.78 -18.45
N SER A 122 -9.32 20.84 -17.13
CA SER A 122 -8.68 19.77 -16.35
C SER A 122 -9.42 18.43 -16.43
N GLU A 123 -10.75 18.46 -16.47
CA GLU A 123 -11.59 17.26 -16.64
C GLU A 123 -11.35 16.62 -18.01
N GLY A 124 -11.33 17.44 -19.07
CA GLY A 124 -11.04 16.96 -20.42
C GLY A 124 -9.63 16.39 -20.56
N TYR A 125 -8.62 17.05 -19.98
CA TYR A 125 -7.24 16.54 -19.96
C TYR A 125 -7.14 15.24 -19.19
N PHE A 126 -7.85 15.10 -18.06
CA PHE A 126 -7.88 13.85 -17.32
C PHE A 126 -8.43 12.70 -18.17
N PHE A 127 -9.53 12.93 -18.90
CA PHE A 127 -10.14 11.91 -19.74
C PHE A 127 -9.22 11.52 -20.90
N GLN A 128 -8.60 12.51 -21.54
CA GLN A 128 -7.66 12.29 -22.63
C GLN A 128 -6.43 11.51 -22.13
N ASN A 129 -5.80 11.97 -21.06
CA ASN A 129 -4.60 11.35 -20.50
C ASN A 129 -4.87 9.90 -20.10
N ILE A 130 -6.00 9.59 -19.45
CA ILE A 130 -6.33 8.19 -19.11
C ILE A 130 -6.54 7.35 -20.37
N ARG A 131 -7.26 7.85 -21.38
CA ARG A 131 -7.56 7.10 -22.61
C ARG A 131 -6.34 6.83 -23.47
N GLU A 132 -5.42 7.79 -23.54
CA GLU A 132 -4.19 7.71 -24.32
C GLU A 132 -3.02 7.10 -23.52
N SER A 133 -3.17 6.91 -22.21
CA SER A 133 -2.14 6.30 -21.37
C SER A 133 -1.93 4.81 -21.65
N GLN A 134 -0.71 4.36 -21.39
CA GLN A 134 -0.34 2.94 -21.31
C GLN A 134 -1.05 2.17 -20.17
N PHE A 135 -1.73 2.89 -19.27
CA PHE A 135 -2.46 2.30 -18.16
C PHE A 135 -3.83 1.80 -18.58
N ARG A 136 -4.37 2.19 -19.74
CA ARG A 136 -5.68 1.70 -20.18
C ARG A 136 -5.63 0.19 -20.50
N THR A 137 -6.65 -0.54 -20.07
CA THR A 137 -6.94 -1.91 -20.49
C THR A 137 -8.36 -2.03 -21.02
N ASP A 138 -8.56 -2.88 -22.02
CA ASP A 138 -9.89 -3.30 -22.50
C ASP A 138 -10.32 -4.65 -21.88
N ASP A 139 -9.43 -5.29 -21.11
CA ASP A 139 -9.71 -6.49 -20.32
C ASP A 139 -10.02 -6.08 -18.86
N PRO A 140 -11.27 -6.26 -18.38
CA PRO A 140 -11.65 -5.93 -17.02
C PRO A 140 -11.00 -6.84 -15.97
N ASP A 141 -10.60 -8.06 -16.32
CA ASP A 141 -9.99 -9.01 -15.37
C ASP A 141 -8.54 -8.63 -15.02
N GLN A 142 -7.89 -7.86 -15.90
CA GLN A 142 -6.56 -7.30 -15.67
C GLN A 142 -6.60 -5.95 -14.95
N ALA A 143 -7.79 -5.38 -14.76
CA ALA A 143 -7.95 -4.02 -14.27
C ALA A 143 -7.72 -3.93 -12.76
N HIS A 144 -6.95 -2.92 -12.36
CA HIS A 144 -6.77 -2.54 -10.96
C HIS A 144 -7.79 -1.46 -10.56
N LEU A 145 -8.14 -0.58 -11.49
CA LEU A 145 -9.17 0.45 -11.32
C LEU A 145 -10.17 0.43 -12.46
N PHE A 146 -11.39 0.86 -12.14
CA PHE A 146 -12.46 1.05 -13.11
C PHE A 146 -12.80 2.54 -13.19
N PHE A 147 -12.71 3.09 -14.40
CA PHE A 147 -13.02 4.49 -14.65
C PHE A 147 -14.31 4.62 -15.47
N ILE A 148 -15.26 5.37 -14.92
CA ILE A 148 -16.51 5.71 -15.60
C ILE A 148 -16.39 7.16 -16.09
N PRO A 149 -16.38 7.42 -17.41
CA PRO A 149 -16.07 8.74 -17.97
C PRO A 149 -17.26 9.71 -17.89
N ILE A 150 -17.69 10.09 -16.68
CA ILE A 150 -18.84 10.99 -16.44
C ILE A 150 -18.37 12.44 -16.34
N SER A 151 -18.95 13.31 -17.18
CA SER A 151 -18.67 14.74 -17.11
C SER A 151 -19.60 15.50 -16.15
N CYS A 152 -19.04 16.04 -15.07
CA CYS A 152 -19.77 16.90 -14.12
C CYS A 152 -20.38 18.13 -14.81
N HIS A 153 -19.67 18.70 -15.79
CA HIS A 153 -20.18 19.81 -16.58
C HIS A 153 -21.43 19.43 -17.38
N LYS A 154 -21.43 18.25 -18.02
CA LYS A 154 -22.58 17.74 -18.79
C LYS A 154 -23.77 17.40 -17.89
N MET A 155 -23.54 16.97 -16.66
CA MET A 155 -24.61 16.67 -15.70
C MET A 155 -25.38 17.91 -15.22
N ARG A 156 -24.75 19.09 -15.23
CA ARG A 156 -25.36 20.32 -14.69
C ARG A 156 -26.55 20.86 -15.51
N GLY A 157 -26.64 20.56 -16.80
CA GLY A 157 -27.60 21.18 -17.73
C GLY A 157 -28.91 20.42 -17.94
N LYS A 158 -29.09 19.28 -17.27
CA LYS A 158 -30.28 18.43 -17.39
C LYS A 158 -30.89 18.23 -16.00
N VAL A 159 -31.60 19.25 -15.52
CA VAL A 159 -32.55 19.16 -14.38
C VAL A 159 -33.89 19.63 -14.88
#